data_AF-A0A0D6LRH2-F1
#
_entry.id   AF-A0A0D6LRH2-F1
#
_cell.length_a   1.000
_cell.length_b   1.000
_cell.length_c   1.000
_cell.angle_alpha   90.00
_cell.angle_beta   90.00
_cell.angle_gamma   90.00
#
_symmetry.space_group_name_H-M   'P 1'
#
loop_
_entity.id
_entity.type
_entity.pdbx_description
1 polymer ?
#
loop_
_entity_poly.entity_id
_entity_poly.type
_entity_poly.pdbx_seq_one_letter_code
_entity_poly.pdbx_strand_id
1 'polypeptide(L)'
;MAGLDISREKLSEKAKLVQWLSVIVVLGYNMTRKEVNRLGLFGATSYIVGSVIGSGIFVSPKGILEHAGSVGLSLIIWVAAAVLASLTAINYIELGTSIPESGAEFAYVSYVGWYPIAFSFLWLATLIQWCSC
;
A
#
# COMPACT_ATOMS: atom_id res chain seq x y z
N MET A 1 43.50 -36.44 14.89
CA MET A 1 42.25 -36.43 15.68
C MET A 1 41.76 -35.02 16.04
N ALA A 2 42.62 -33.98 16.07
CA ALA A 2 42.19 -32.60 16.40
C ALA A 2 41.44 -31.82 15.30
N GLY A 3 41.48 -32.28 14.03
CA GLY A 3 40.85 -31.55 12.91
C GLY A 3 39.33 -31.70 12.79
N LEU A 4 38.75 -32.79 13.33
CA LEU A 4 37.29 -33.02 13.28
C LEU A 4 36.53 -32.24 14.36
N ASP A 5 37.19 -31.84 15.45
CA ASP A 5 36.57 -31.05 16.52
C ASP A 5 36.34 -29.59 16.10
N ILE A 6 37.32 -28.98 15.43
CA ILE A 6 37.20 -27.60 14.91
C ILE A 6 36.05 -27.49 13.89
N SER A 7 35.82 -28.53 13.09
CA SER A 7 34.71 -28.57 12.13
C SER A 7 33.36 -28.71 12.82
N ARG A 8 33.26 -29.50 13.89
CA ARG A 8 32.02 -29.63 14.69
C ARG A 8 31.67 -28.35 15.45
N GLU A 9 32.66 -27.61 15.95
CA GLU A 9 32.42 -26.33 16.62
C GLU A 9 31.84 -25.28 15.65
N LYS A 10 32.39 -25.18 14.44
CA LYS A 10 31.85 -24.31 13.37
C LYS A 10 30.45 -24.72 12.91
N LEU A 11 30.14 -26.02 12.89
CA LEU A 11 28.79 -26.50 12.57
C LEU A 11 27.78 -26.17 13.67
N SER A 12 28.19 -26.22 14.94
CA SER A 12 27.37 -25.77 16.08
C SER A 12 27.08 -24.25 16.02
N GLU A 13 28.08 -23.44 15.65
CA GLU A 13 27.90 -22.00 15.47
C GLU A 13 26.98 -21.67 14.28
N LYS A 14 27.17 -22.34 13.14
CA LYS A 14 26.26 -22.21 11.98
C LYS A 14 24.83 -22.65 12.32
N ALA A 15 24.65 -23.74 13.08
CA ALA A 15 23.35 -24.18 13.54
C ALA A 15 22.69 -23.13 14.46
N LYS A 16 23.46 -22.50 15.36
CA LYS A 16 22.97 -21.40 16.20
C LYS A 16 22.59 -20.17 15.37
N LEU A 17 23.32 -19.84 14.32
CA LEU A 17 22.99 -18.74 13.39
C LEU A 17 21.73 -19.03 12.57
N VAL A 18 21.54 -20.26 12.08
CA VAL A 18 20.31 -20.66 11.36
C VAL A 18 19.11 -20.66 12.31
N GLN A 19 19.29 -21.10 13.56
CA GLN A 19 18.28 -20.99 14.60
C GLN A 19 17.95 -19.53 14.91
N TRP A 20 18.96 -18.66 15.04
CA TRP A 20 18.78 -17.21 15.27
C TRP A 20 18.10 -16.50 14.10
N LEU A 21 18.48 -16.82 12.86
CA LEU A 21 17.83 -16.29 11.65
C LEU A 21 16.38 -16.75 11.57
N SER A 22 16.10 -18.03 11.89
CA SER A 22 14.73 -18.54 11.97
C SER A 22 13.93 -17.85 13.06
N VAL A 23 14.52 -17.54 14.23
CA VAL A 23 13.87 -16.78 15.31
C VAL A 23 13.64 -15.32 14.91
N ILE A 24 14.56 -14.66 14.20
CA ILE A 24 14.37 -13.30 13.68
C ILE A 24 13.26 -13.28 12.61
N VAL A 25 13.26 -14.26 11.70
CA VAL A 25 12.21 -14.40 10.66
C VAL A 25 10.86 -14.76 11.30
N VAL A 26 10.81 -15.67 12.28
CA VAL A 26 9.59 -16.06 12.99
C VAL A 26 9.11 -14.96 13.96
N LEU A 27 10.00 -14.17 14.56
CA LEU A 27 9.62 -12.98 15.34
C LEU A 27 9.13 -11.85 14.42
N GLY A 28 9.76 -11.65 13.26
CA GLY A 28 9.26 -10.75 12.21
C GLY A 28 7.90 -11.21 11.65
N TYR A 29 7.71 -12.52 11.50
CA TYR A 29 6.45 -13.14 11.08
C TYR A 29 5.38 -13.08 12.18
N ASN A 30 5.73 -13.30 13.45
CA ASN A 30 4.80 -13.22 14.59
C ASN A 30 4.42 -11.77 14.91
N MET A 31 5.31 -10.79 14.69
CA MET A 31 4.99 -9.36 14.78
C MET A 31 4.04 -8.87 13.68
N THR A 32 3.88 -9.62 12.59
CA THR A 32 2.86 -9.35 11.56
C THR A 32 1.59 -10.20 11.73
N ARG A 33 1.55 -11.12 12.69
CA ARG A 33 0.43 -12.06 12.92
C ARG A 33 -0.34 -11.79 14.22
N LYS A 34 -0.56 -10.51 14.56
CA LYS A 34 -1.41 -10.13 15.69
C LYS A 34 -2.26 -8.89 15.40
N GLU A 35 -3.40 -9.13 14.74
CA GLU A 35 -4.71 -8.43 14.80
C GLU A 35 -5.49 -8.79 13.52
N VAL A 36 -6.08 -9.99 13.50
CA VAL A 36 -7.08 -10.30 12.47
C VAL A 36 -8.36 -9.55 12.84
N ASN A 37 -8.56 -8.41 12.18
CA ASN A 37 -9.79 -7.61 12.09
C ASN A 37 -9.90 -6.29 12.87
N ARG A 38 -8.84 -5.68 13.42
CA ARG A 38 -8.88 -4.25 13.84
C ARG A 38 -7.55 -3.53 13.58
N LEU A 39 -7.47 -2.83 12.45
CA LEU A 39 -6.46 -1.78 12.28
C LEU A 39 -6.78 -0.67 13.29
N GLY A 40 -5.93 -0.51 14.30
CA GLY A 40 -6.05 0.62 15.24
C GLY A 40 -5.92 1.95 14.50
N LEU A 41 -6.48 3.04 15.05
CA LEU A 41 -6.52 4.36 14.40
C LEU A 41 -5.14 4.80 13.87
N PHE A 42 -4.10 4.72 14.71
CA PHE A 42 -2.74 5.07 14.32
C PHE A 42 -2.14 4.13 13.26
N GLY A 43 -2.48 2.85 13.28
CA GLY A 43 -2.05 1.88 12.27
C GLY A 43 -2.71 2.15 10.91
N ALA A 44 -4.02 2.41 10.91
CA ALA A 44 -4.76 2.77 9.71
C ALA A 44 -4.29 4.10 9.10
N THR A 45 -4.12 5.15 9.92
CA THR A 45 -3.67 6.46 9.42
C THR A 45 -2.25 6.40 8.86
N SER A 46 -1.32 5.73 9.53
CA SER A 46 0.06 5.61 9.03
C SER A 46 0.13 4.79 7.74
N TYR A 47 -0.70 3.75 7.60
CA TYR A 47 -0.83 2.98 6.36
C TYR A 47 -1.33 3.84 5.19
N ILE A 48 -2.42 4.61 5.39
CA ILE A 48 -2.98 5.46 4.34
C ILE A 48 -1.97 6.54 3.91
N VAL A 49 -1.27 7.17 4.87
CA VAL A 49 -0.22 8.16 4.55
C VAL A 49 0.90 7.51 3.74
N GLY A 50 1.32 6.30 4.11
CA GLY A 50 2.31 5.53 3.36
C GLY A 50 1.86 5.13 1.95
N SER A 51 0.57 4.84 1.74
CA SER A 51 0.05 4.50 0.41
C SER A 51 -0.12 5.73 -0.50
N VAL A 52 -0.36 6.90 0.06
CA VAL A 52 -0.52 8.15 -0.70
C VAL A 52 0.83 8.71 -1.16
N ILE A 53 1.87 8.60 -0.35
CA ILE A 53 3.22 9.09 -0.67
C ILE A 53 3.94 8.06 -1.55
N GLY A 54 3.75 8.15 -2.86
CA GLY A 54 4.40 7.29 -3.87
C GLY A 54 5.52 7.97 -4.68
N SER A 55 6.04 7.27 -5.69
CA SER A 55 7.06 7.79 -6.62
C SER A 55 6.59 9.01 -7.43
N GLY A 56 5.29 9.26 -7.50
CA GLY A 56 4.67 10.38 -8.22
C GLY A 56 5.18 11.75 -7.77
N ILE A 57 5.60 11.93 -6.50
CA ILE A 57 6.10 13.22 -5.99
C ILE A 57 7.37 13.69 -6.73
N PHE A 58 8.15 12.78 -7.32
CA PHE A 58 9.35 13.14 -8.08
C PHE A 58 9.06 13.50 -9.54
N VAL A 59 7.92 13.05 -10.08
CA VAL A 59 7.54 13.25 -11.50
C VAL A 59 6.58 14.43 -11.66
N SER A 60 5.59 14.53 -10.78
CA SER A 60 4.51 15.54 -10.88
C SER A 60 4.99 17.00 -10.84
N PRO A 61 5.98 17.42 -10.02
CA PRO A 61 6.38 18.83 -9.96
C PRO A 61 7.00 19.34 -11.26
N LYS A 62 7.80 18.51 -11.95
CA LYS A 62 8.40 18.86 -13.25
C LYS A 62 7.31 19.05 -14.31
N GLY A 63 6.38 18.10 -14.41
CA GLY A 63 5.29 18.18 -15.39
C GLY A 63 4.40 19.40 -15.18
N ILE A 64 4.03 19.71 -13.94
CA ILE A 64 3.19 20.89 -13.64
C ILE A 64 3.94 22.19 -13.94
N LEU A 65 5.23 22.28 -13.61
CA LEU A 65 6.02 23.48 -13.86
C LEU A 65 6.23 23.76 -15.35
N GLU A 66 6.46 22.71 -16.15
CA GLU A 66 6.59 22.82 -17.61
C GLU A 66 5.30 23.31 -18.28
N HIS A 67 4.13 22.86 -17.81
CA HIS A 67 2.84 23.26 -18.39
C HIS A 67 2.29 24.57 -17.84
N ALA A 68 2.55 24.89 -16.57
CA ALA A 68 2.07 26.13 -15.93
C ALA A 68 2.96 27.34 -16.22
N GLY A 69 4.25 27.13 -16.57
CA GLY A 69 5.21 28.18 -16.92
C GLY A 69 5.63 29.11 -15.76
N SER A 70 4.94 29.07 -14.62
CA SER A 70 5.21 29.89 -13.44
C SER A 70 5.04 29.10 -12.15
N VAL A 71 5.93 29.35 -11.18
CA VAL A 71 5.95 28.70 -9.86
C VAL A 71 4.71 29.07 -9.02
N GLY A 72 4.16 30.27 -9.22
CA GLY A 72 2.95 30.69 -8.50
C GLY A 72 1.70 29.91 -8.94
N LEU A 73 1.58 29.67 -10.25
CA LEU A 73 0.46 28.90 -10.80
C LEU A 73 0.55 27.42 -10.44
N SER A 74 1.76 26.84 -10.41
CA SER A 74 1.93 25.44 -10.01
C SER A 74 1.52 25.18 -8.55
N LEU A 75 1.81 26.11 -7.63
CA LEU A 75 1.36 26.04 -6.24
C LEU A 75 -0.17 26.09 -6.11
N ILE A 76 -0.84 26.97 -6.87
CA ILE A 76 -2.30 27.07 -6.88
C ILE A 76 -2.94 25.76 -7.39
N ILE A 77 -2.40 25.18 -8.47
CA ILE A 77 -2.86 23.90 -9.00
C ILE A 77 -2.72 22.79 -7.96
N TRP A 78 -1.61 22.80 -7.21
CA TRP A 78 -1.37 21.81 -6.16
C TRP A 78 -2.38 21.91 -5.02
N VAL A 79 -2.67 23.14 -4.56
CA VAL A 79 -3.70 23.38 -3.54
C VAL A 79 -5.09 22.99 -4.06
N ALA A 80 -5.42 23.34 -5.29
CA ALA A 80 -6.70 22.96 -5.90
C ALA A 80 -6.86 21.43 -5.99
N ALA A 81 -5.80 20.72 -6.38
CA ALA A 81 -5.79 19.25 -6.42
C ALA A 81 -5.97 18.65 -5.01
N ALA A 82 -5.33 19.21 -3.98
CA ALA A 82 -5.50 18.76 -2.60
C ALA A 82 -6.93 18.96 -2.08
N VAL A 83 -7.59 20.05 -2.46
CA VAL A 83 -9.01 20.30 -2.12
C VAL A 83 -9.92 19.28 -2.80
N LEU A 84 -9.74 19.05 -4.11
CA LEU A 84 -10.51 18.04 -4.85
C LEU A 84 -10.31 16.63 -4.27
N ALA A 85 -9.08 16.26 -3.94
CA ALA A 85 -8.78 14.97 -3.31
C ALA A 85 -9.48 14.81 -1.95
N SER A 86 -9.53 15.88 -1.15
CA SER A 86 -10.23 15.87 0.14
C SER A 86 -11.73 15.68 -0.02
N LEU A 87 -12.35 16.34 -1.00
CA LEU A 87 -13.77 16.17 -1.30
C LEU A 87 -14.09 14.74 -1.75
N THR A 88 -13.26 14.16 -2.64
CA THR A 88 -13.39 12.76 -3.06
C THR A 88 -13.27 11.81 -1.87
N ALA A 89 -12.33 12.05 -0.96
CA ALA A 89 -12.14 11.21 0.22
C ALA A 89 -13.37 11.22 1.14
N ILE A 90 -13.99 12.38 1.37
CA ILE A 90 -15.21 12.48 2.21
C ILE A 90 -16.36 11.69 1.61
N ASN A 91 -16.61 11.84 0.29
CA ASN A 91 -17.65 11.07 -0.40
C ASN A 91 -17.38 9.56 -0.29
N TYR A 92 -16.13 9.15 -0.48
CA TYR A 92 -15.75 7.74 -0.39
C TYR A 92 -15.91 7.17 1.03
N ILE A 93 -15.68 7.98 2.06
CA ILE A 93 -15.94 7.60 3.47
C ILE A 93 -17.45 7.43 3.71
N GLU A 94 -18.29 8.33 3.19
CA GLU A 94 -19.74 8.22 3.31
C GLU A 94 -20.25 6.93 2.66
N LEU A 95 -19.74 6.60 1.47
CA LEU A 95 -20.09 5.37 0.76
C LEU A 95 -19.58 4.12 1.49
N GLY A 96 -18.34 4.14 1.97
CA GLY A 96 -17.71 3.01 2.67
C GLY A 96 -18.25 2.76 4.08
N THR A 97 -18.87 3.76 4.71
CA THR A 97 -19.60 3.58 5.97
C THR A 97 -21.04 3.12 5.75
N SER A 98 -21.64 3.45 4.60
CA SER A 98 -23.01 3.07 4.26
C SER A 98 -23.13 1.62 3.77
N ILE A 99 -22.14 1.12 3.02
CA ILE A 99 -22.14 -0.24 2.45
C ILE A 99 -20.88 -0.99 2.94
N PRO A 100 -20.96 -1.71 4.07
CA PRO A 100 -19.81 -2.41 4.65
C PRO A 100 -19.56 -3.77 3.97
N GLU A 101 -19.54 -3.78 2.64
CA GLU A 101 -19.24 -4.98 1.84
C GLU A 101 -17.78 -4.99 1.41
N SER A 102 -17.19 -6.20 1.33
CA SER A 102 -15.82 -6.36 0.87
C SER A 102 -15.74 -6.23 -0.65
N GLY A 103 -14.92 -5.32 -1.17
CA GLY A 103 -14.72 -5.15 -2.61
C GLY A 103 -14.61 -3.72 -3.12
N ALA A 104 -14.59 -2.72 -2.24
CA ALA A 104 -14.35 -1.31 -2.59
C ALA A 104 -15.25 -0.84 -3.75
N GLU A 105 -14.68 -0.29 -4.82
CA GLU A 105 -15.43 0.24 -5.97
C GLU A 105 -16.32 -0.82 -6.64
N PHE A 106 -15.85 -2.08 -6.71
CA PHE A 106 -16.62 -3.16 -7.31
C PHE A 106 -17.87 -3.49 -6.49
N ALA A 107 -17.77 -3.45 -5.16
CA ALA A 107 -18.90 -3.68 -4.26
C ALA A 107 -19.96 -2.56 -4.42
N TYR A 108 -19.53 -1.30 -4.53
CA TYR A 108 -20.47 -0.18 -4.72
C TYR A 108 -21.23 -0.26 -6.04
N VAL A 109 -20.55 -0.58 -7.15
CA VAL A 109 -21.22 -0.69 -8.46
C VAL A 109 -22.12 -1.93 -8.53
N SER A 110 -21.72 -3.02 -7.87
CA SER A 110 -22.53 -4.24 -7.76
C SER A 110 -23.80 -4.01 -6.93
N TYR A 111 -23.74 -3.14 -5.92
CA TYR A 111 -24.90 -2.75 -5.11
C TYR A 111 -25.97 -2.00 -5.93
N VAL A 112 -25.56 -1.20 -6.91
CA VAL A 112 -26.48 -0.49 -7.83
C VAL A 112 -27.09 -1.42 -8.91
N GLY A 113 -26.58 -2.66 -9.03
CA GLY A 113 -27.07 -3.66 -9.99
C GLY A 113 -26.45 -3.56 -11.39
N TRP A 114 -25.39 -2.77 -11.56
CA TRP A 114 -24.73 -2.52 -12.85
C TRP A 114 -23.54 -3.47 -13.07
N TYR A 115 -23.82 -4.77 -13.04
CA TYR A 115 -22.82 -5.85 -13.16
C TYR A 115 -21.86 -5.75 -14.38
N PRO A 116 -22.31 -5.43 -15.61
CA PRO A 116 -21.38 -5.35 -16.74
C PRO A 116 -20.37 -4.19 -16.61
N ILE A 117 -20.79 -3.05 -16.05
CA ILE A 117 -19.88 -1.92 -15.79
C ILE A 117 -18.86 -2.29 -14.71
N ALA A 118 -19.31 -2.96 -13.64
CA ALA A 118 -18.42 -3.40 -12.56
C ALA A 118 -17.33 -4.36 -13.08
N PHE A 119 -17.71 -5.29 -13.96
CA PHE A 119 -16.78 -6.23 -14.58
C PHE A 119 -15.77 -5.54 -15.50
N SER A 120 -16.24 -4.61 -16.36
CA SER A 120 -15.34 -3.85 -17.23
C SER A 120 -14.33 -3.01 -16.45
N PHE A 121 -14.76 -2.36 -15.36
CA PHE A 121 -13.86 -1.56 -14.51
C PHE A 121 -12.77 -2.42 -13.86
N LEU A 122 -13.15 -3.58 -13.31
CA LEU A 122 -12.20 -4.52 -12.70
C LEU A 122 -11.16 -5.03 -13.71
N TRP A 123 -11.60 -5.34 -14.93
CA TRP A 123 -10.71 -5.81 -16.00
C TRP A 123 -9.71 -4.73 -16.43
N LEU A 124 -10.18 -3.49 -16.65
CA LEU A 124 -9.33 -2.35 -17.01
C LEU A 124 -8.30 -2.06 -15.91
N ALA A 125 -8.72 -2.05 -14.64
CA ALA A 125 -7.82 -1.83 -13.52
C ALA A 125 -6.69 -2.89 -13.47
N THR A 126 -7.03 -4.16 -13.72
CA THR A 126 -6.04 -5.26 -13.73
C THR A 126 -5.06 -5.13 -14.89
N LEU A 127 -5.54 -4.76 -16.08
CA LEU A 127 -4.68 -4.57 -17.26
C LEU A 127 -3.70 -3.40 -17.10
N ILE A 128 -4.16 -2.27 -16.55
CA ILE A 128 -3.30 -1.10 -16.33
C ILE A 128 -2.21 -1.41 -15.31
N GLN A 129 -2.56 -2.13 -14.24
CA GLN A 129 -1.59 -2.54 -13.23
C GLN A 129 -0.56 -3.53 -13.80
N TRP A 130 -1.00 -4.46 -14.64
CA TRP A 130 -0.11 -5.39 -15.34
C TRP A 130 0.85 -4.69 -16.32
N CYS A 131 0.38 -3.64 -17.00
CA CYS A 131 1.19 -2.87 -17.95
C CYS A 131 2.21 -1.95 -17.27
N SER A 132 2.07 -1.68 -15.96
CA SER A 132 3.04 -0.86 -15.20
C SER A 132 4.23 -1.66 -14.65
N CYS A 133 4.27 -2.98 -14.86
CA CYS A 133 5.42 -3.84 -14.54
C CYS A 133 6.39 -3.98 -15.73
#